data_AF-A0A7J0FZ60-F1
#
_entry.id   AF-A0A7J0FZ60-F1
#
_cell.length_a   1.000
_cell.length_b   1.000
_cell.length_c   1.000
_cell.angle_alpha   90.00
_cell.angle_beta   90.00
_cell.angle_gamma   90.00
#
_symmetry.space_group_name_H-M   'P 1'
#
loop_
_entity.id
_entity.type
_entity.pdbx_description
1 polymer ?
#
loop_
_entity_poly.entity_id
_entity_poly.type
_entity_poly.pdbx_seq_one_letter_code
_entity_poly.pdbx_strand_id
1 'polypeptide(L)'
;MESQREKEMEKDSEREEDTDSENDEREEERECQKLRDRQKEKRERAKERREKRRQQISLLRTIPYSDHQRWWSADTIALVTGANRGIGFEIAHQLAMHGLTVILTSRDVAVGEESAKVLQEGGLNVLFHQLDIVDPSSIKVFTEWLQQNCGGVDILSIGDLTLRRQLEDVDSLSEELIDRTVTSFLEQVKDGSWTSGGWPQTYTDYSMSKLAVNTYTRLMAKMLSDRPEGQKIYINCYCPGWVKTAMTGWAGHTSPEEGADTAVWLALLPDQVVTGKFFAERRELSIAR
;
A
#
# COMPACT_ATOMS: atom_id res chain seq x y z
N MET A 1 -46.34 -22.37 63.19
CA MET A 1 -46.54 -22.89 61.82
C MET A 1 -46.31 -21.80 60.76
N GLU A 2 -46.70 -20.54 60.99
CA GLU A 2 -46.42 -19.41 60.06
C GLU A 2 -44.92 -19.15 59.82
N SER A 3 -44.12 -19.09 60.89
CA SER A 3 -42.68 -18.78 60.79
C SER A 3 -41.82 -19.81 60.04
N GLN A 4 -42.28 -21.05 59.89
CA GLN A 4 -41.59 -22.06 59.06
C GLN A 4 -41.95 -21.92 57.57
N ARG A 5 -43.17 -21.49 57.25
CA ARG A 5 -43.61 -21.28 55.86
C ARG A 5 -42.99 -20.04 55.23
N GLU A 6 -42.78 -18.97 56.00
CA GLU A 6 -42.11 -17.75 55.52
C GLU A 6 -40.64 -18.01 55.18
N LYS A 7 -39.94 -18.81 55.99
CA LYS A 7 -38.53 -19.19 55.73
C LYS A 7 -38.34 -20.17 54.57
N GLU A 8 -39.35 -20.97 54.24
CA GLU A 8 -39.34 -21.82 53.04
C GLU A 8 -39.61 -20.98 51.79
N MET A 9 -40.56 -20.03 51.83
CA MET A 9 -40.81 -19.10 50.72
C MET A 9 -39.62 -18.20 50.40
N GLU A 10 -38.91 -17.69 51.41
CA GLU A 10 -37.72 -16.83 51.22
C GLU A 10 -36.53 -17.63 50.63
N LYS A 11 -36.38 -18.90 51.00
CA LYS A 11 -35.36 -19.79 50.41
C LYS A 11 -35.69 -20.24 48.98
N ASP A 12 -36.97 -20.42 48.67
CA ASP A 12 -37.38 -20.77 47.31
C ASP A 12 -37.26 -19.55 46.38
N SER A 13 -37.53 -18.33 46.87
CA SER A 13 -37.27 -17.10 46.09
C SER A 13 -35.78 -16.82 45.87
N GLU A 14 -34.92 -17.03 46.88
CA GLU A 14 -33.47 -16.89 46.72
C GLU A 14 -32.91 -17.92 45.73
N ARG A 15 -33.45 -19.15 45.73
CA ARG A 15 -33.06 -20.19 44.77
C ARG A 15 -33.54 -19.90 43.35
N GLU A 16 -34.74 -19.34 43.19
CA GLU A 16 -35.26 -18.92 41.88
C GLU A 16 -34.41 -17.76 41.30
N GLU A 17 -34.06 -16.76 42.10
CA GLU A 17 -33.17 -15.65 41.69
C GLU A 17 -31.75 -16.10 41.33
N ASP A 18 -31.16 -17.04 42.10
CA ASP A 18 -29.86 -17.65 41.78
C ASP A 18 -29.92 -18.48 40.48
N THR A 19 -31.03 -19.17 40.21
CA THR A 19 -31.18 -19.94 38.95
C THR A 19 -31.46 -19.08 37.72
N ASP A 20 -32.13 -17.94 37.88
CA ASP A 20 -32.38 -17.01 36.78
C ASP A 20 -31.10 -16.25 36.40
N SER A 21 -30.30 -15.83 37.39
CA SER A 21 -28.99 -15.20 37.14
C SER A 21 -27.98 -16.16 36.49
N GLU A 22 -27.91 -17.43 36.92
CA GLU A 22 -27.08 -18.45 36.24
C GLU A 22 -27.53 -18.76 34.81
N ASN A 23 -28.84 -18.66 34.52
CA ASN A 23 -29.38 -18.87 33.18
C ASN A 23 -29.08 -17.69 32.26
N ASP A 24 -29.18 -16.45 32.75
CA ASP A 24 -28.82 -15.23 32.03
C ASP A 24 -27.32 -15.21 31.68
N GLU A 25 -26.43 -15.56 32.62
CA GLU A 25 -24.99 -15.66 32.35
C GLU A 25 -24.68 -16.72 31.27
N ARG A 26 -25.35 -17.88 31.31
CA ARG A 26 -25.20 -18.93 30.29
C ARG A 26 -25.75 -18.52 28.94
N GLU A 27 -26.79 -17.69 28.90
CA GLU A 27 -27.34 -17.16 27.65
C GLU A 27 -26.41 -16.10 27.04
N GLU A 28 -25.86 -15.20 27.84
CA GLU A 28 -24.83 -14.23 27.43
C GLU A 28 -23.56 -14.92 26.91
N GLU A 29 -23.08 -15.97 27.58
CA GLU A 29 -21.93 -16.75 27.12
C GLU A 29 -22.19 -17.42 25.76
N ARG A 30 -23.41 -17.95 25.56
CA ARG A 30 -23.83 -18.55 24.28
C ARG A 30 -23.92 -17.50 23.17
N GLU A 31 -24.41 -16.30 23.45
CA GLU A 31 -24.42 -15.18 22.50
C GLU A 31 -23.00 -14.74 22.13
N CYS A 32 -22.13 -14.55 23.13
CA CYS A 32 -20.72 -14.24 22.93
C CYS A 32 -20.02 -15.31 22.08
N GLN A 33 -20.32 -16.58 22.31
CA GLN A 33 -19.75 -17.67 21.52
C GLN A 33 -20.25 -17.66 20.08
N LYS A 34 -21.55 -17.47 19.84
CA LYS A 34 -22.12 -17.31 18.48
C LYS A 34 -21.49 -16.12 17.74
N LEU A 35 -21.23 -15.00 18.44
CA LEU A 35 -20.56 -13.84 17.86
C LEU A 35 -19.11 -14.16 17.48
N ARG A 36 -18.36 -14.84 18.35
CA ARG A 36 -16.98 -15.29 18.06
C ARG A 36 -16.93 -16.22 16.86
N ASP A 37 -17.85 -17.18 16.76
CA ASP A 37 -17.91 -18.14 15.65
C ASP A 37 -18.27 -17.44 14.33
N ARG A 38 -19.26 -16.54 14.34
CA ARG A 38 -19.58 -15.69 13.17
C ARG A 38 -18.39 -14.83 12.73
N GLN A 39 -17.63 -14.26 13.67
CA GLN A 39 -16.42 -13.50 13.35
C GLN A 39 -15.33 -14.40 12.75
N LYS A 40 -15.15 -15.61 13.29
CA LYS A 40 -14.20 -16.60 12.78
C LYS A 40 -14.57 -17.06 11.36
N GLU A 41 -15.83 -17.40 11.11
CA GLU A 41 -16.31 -17.75 9.76
C GLU A 41 -16.12 -16.61 8.76
N LYS A 42 -16.43 -15.37 9.16
CA LYS A 42 -16.19 -14.20 8.29
C LYS A 42 -14.70 -14.04 7.96
N ARG A 43 -13.81 -14.25 8.93
CA ARG A 43 -12.34 -14.20 8.72
C ARG A 43 -11.87 -15.31 7.79
N GLU A 44 -12.33 -16.55 7.98
CA GLU A 44 -12.01 -17.70 7.10
C GLU A 44 -12.49 -17.45 5.67
N ARG A 45 -13.75 -17.03 5.47
CA ARG A 45 -14.27 -16.69 4.14
C ARG A 45 -13.49 -15.55 3.48
N ALA A 46 -13.07 -14.55 4.25
CA ALA A 46 -12.23 -13.47 3.73
C ALA A 46 -10.83 -13.96 3.33
N LYS A 47 -10.24 -14.87 4.11
CA LYS A 47 -8.95 -15.51 3.82
C LYS A 47 -9.02 -16.34 2.54
N GLU A 48 -10.03 -17.20 2.40
CA GLU A 48 -10.23 -18.03 1.21
C GLU A 48 -10.41 -17.17 -0.06
N ARG A 49 -11.21 -16.09 0.04
CA ARG A 49 -11.38 -15.13 -1.07
C ARG A 49 -10.07 -14.44 -1.47
N ARG A 50 -9.20 -14.12 -0.51
CA ARG A 50 -7.87 -13.54 -0.78
C ARG A 50 -6.96 -14.56 -1.45
N GLU A 51 -6.97 -15.80 -0.98
CA GLU A 51 -6.14 -16.88 -1.54
C GLU A 51 -6.52 -17.21 -2.99
N LYS A 52 -7.82 -17.41 -3.27
CA LYS A 52 -8.33 -17.59 -4.64
C LYS A 52 -7.90 -16.45 -5.57
N ARG A 53 -7.92 -15.21 -5.07
CA ARG A 53 -7.50 -14.04 -5.84
C ARG A 53 -6.00 -14.02 -6.09
N ARG A 54 -5.19 -14.36 -5.10
CA ARG A 54 -3.73 -14.47 -5.26
C ARG A 54 -3.37 -15.52 -6.30
N GLN A 55 -4.04 -16.66 -6.28
CA GLN A 55 -3.86 -17.69 -7.31
C GLN A 55 -4.24 -17.17 -8.70
N GLN A 56 -5.34 -16.43 -8.82
CA GLN A 56 -5.73 -15.81 -10.09
C GLN A 56 -4.69 -14.79 -10.58
N ILE A 57 -4.19 -13.91 -9.71
CA ILE A 57 -3.16 -12.92 -10.06
C ILE A 57 -1.86 -13.61 -10.45
N SER A 58 -1.45 -14.64 -9.70
CA SER A 58 -0.30 -15.46 -10.03
C SER A 58 -0.43 -16.08 -11.43
N LEU A 59 -1.61 -16.61 -11.78
CA LEU A 59 -1.86 -17.11 -13.13
C LEU A 59 -1.76 -15.99 -14.17
N LEU A 60 -2.36 -14.83 -13.93
CA LEU A 60 -2.29 -13.69 -14.86
C LEU A 60 -0.87 -13.20 -15.09
N ARG A 61 0.04 -13.32 -14.11
CA ARG A 61 1.48 -12.99 -14.27
C ARG A 61 2.20 -13.91 -15.24
N THR A 62 1.76 -15.17 -15.35
CA THR A 62 2.37 -16.14 -16.27
C THR A 62 1.97 -15.92 -17.73
N ILE A 63 0.94 -15.11 -17.98
CA ILE A 63 0.48 -14.81 -19.33
C ILE A 63 1.37 -13.69 -19.88
N PRO A 64 2.16 -13.93 -20.94
CA PRO A 64 2.99 -12.89 -21.51
C PRO A 64 2.12 -11.81 -22.15
N TYR A 65 2.54 -10.54 -22.01
CA TYR A 65 1.96 -9.46 -22.79
C TYR A 65 2.20 -9.71 -24.27
N SER A 66 1.11 -9.80 -25.03
CA SER A 66 1.18 -9.92 -26.49
C SER A 66 1.75 -8.65 -27.11
N ASP A 67 2.37 -8.74 -28.28
CA ASP A 67 3.06 -7.61 -28.92
C ASP A 67 2.15 -6.40 -29.15
N HIS A 68 0.87 -6.61 -29.45
CA HIS A 68 -0.11 -5.54 -29.63
C HIS A 68 -0.55 -4.84 -28.32
N GLN A 69 -0.19 -5.40 -27.16
CA GLN A 69 -0.45 -4.81 -25.83
C GLN A 69 0.78 -4.09 -25.28
N ARG A 70 1.94 -4.19 -25.94
CA ARG A 70 3.17 -3.54 -25.49
C ARG A 70 3.23 -2.13 -26.05
N TRP A 71 3.03 -1.16 -25.19
CA TRP A 71 3.32 0.23 -25.51
C TRP A 71 4.81 0.58 -25.31
N TRP A 72 5.57 -0.29 -24.64
CA TRP A 72 7.00 -0.12 -24.33
C TRP A 72 7.92 -0.93 -25.26
N SER A 73 9.20 -0.56 -25.27
CA SER A 73 10.29 -1.23 -25.99
C SER A 73 11.55 -1.31 -25.12
N ALA A 74 12.66 -1.77 -25.70
CA ALA A 74 13.97 -1.74 -25.05
C ALA A 74 14.48 -0.30 -24.79
N ASP A 75 14.01 0.67 -25.57
CA ASP A 75 14.36 2.08 -25.41
C ASP A 75 13.52 2.74 -24.31
N THR A 76 12.49 2.07 -23.80
CA THR A 76 11.67 2.57 -22.69
C THR A 76 12.43 2.48 -21.38
N ILE A 77 12.51 3.60 -20.68
CA ILE A 77 13.30 3.76 -19.46
C ILE A 77 12.38 3.77 -18.24
N ALA A 78 12.61 2.84 -17.32
CA ALA A 78 11.92 2.76 -16.04
C ALA A 78 12.88 3.10 -14.88
N LEU A 79 12.54 4.12 -14.11
CA LEU A 79 13.25 4.53 -12.90
C LEU A 79 12.56 3.94 -11.66
N VAL A 80 13.31 3.19 -10.86
CA VAL A 80 12.80 2.63 -9.59
C VAL A 80 13.60 3.19 -8.42
N THR A 81 12.90 3.86 -7.51
CA THR A 81 13.48 4.41 -6.27
C THR A 81 13.60 3.35 -5.18
N GLY A 82 14.67 3.41 -4.38
CA GLY A 82 14.87 2.48 -3.25
C GLY A 82 14.96 1.02 -3.70
N ALA A 83 15.55 0.77 -4.87
CA ALA A 83 15.47 -0.50 -5.58
C ALA A 83 16.64 -1.46 -5.29
N ASN A 84 17.44 -1.20 -4.26
CA ASN A 84 18.53 -2.10 -3.88
C ASN A 84 18.08 -3.32 -3.05
N ARG A 85 16.82 -3.40 -2.63
CA ARG A 85 16.28 -4.57 -1.91
C ARG A 85 14.75 -4.60 -1.90
N GLY A 86 14.19 -5.72 -1.45
CA GLY A 86 12.77 -5.85 -1.16
C GLY A 86 11.89 -5.62 -2.38
N ILE A 87 10.80 -4.88 -2.22
CA ILE A 87 9.81 -4.67 -3.28
C ILE A 87 10.40 -3.86 -4.44
N GLY A 88 11.19 -2.81 -4.17
CA GLY A 88 11.78 -1.98 -5.22
C GLY A 88 12.73 -2.77 -6.13
N PHE A 89 13.56 -3.63 -5.53
CA PHE A 89 14.42 -4.54 -6.30
C PHE A 89 13.61 -5.43 -7.24
N GLU A 90 12.51 -5.98 -6.73
CA GLU A 90 11.70 -6.91 -7.48
C GLU A 90 10.84 -6.23 -8.56
N ILE A 91 10.46 -4.97 -8.36
CA ILE A 91 9.90 -4.12 -9.43
C ILE A 91 10.93 -3.93 -10.53
N ALA A 92 12.17 -3.55 -10.18
CA ALA A 92 13.24 -3.35 -11.14
C ALA A 92 13.54 -4.63 -11.95
N HIS A 93 13.61 -5.76 -11.24
CA HIS A 93 13.79 -7.08 -11.84
C HIS A 93 12.67 -7.42 -12.84
N GLN A 94 11.39 -7.33 -12.44
CA GLN A 94 10.27 -7.67 -13.31
C GLN A 94 10.14 -6.74 -14.51
N LEU A 95 10.36 -5.43 -14.35
CA LEU A 95 10.35 -4.48 -15.48
C LEU A 95 11.47 -4.82 -16.48
N ALA A 96 12.68 -5.12 -16.00
CA ALA A 96 13.78 -5.49 -16.87
C ALA A 96 13.52 -6.84 -17.58
N MET A 97 12.87 -7.81 -16.91
CA MET A 97 12.42 -9.07 -17.53
C MET A 97 11.40 -8.84 -18.66
N HIS A 98 10.61 -7.75 -18.59
CA HIS A 98 9.71 -7.34 -19.67
C HIS A 98 10.42 -6.61 -20.83
N GLY A 99 11.74 -6.46 -20.74
CA GLY A 99 12.61 -5.93 -21.79
C GLY A 99 12.87 -4.43 -21.70
N LEU A 100 12.47 -3.75 -20.62
CA LEU A 100 12.72 -2.32 -20.42
C LEU A 100 14.17 -2.06 -19.99
N THR A 101 14.67 -0.86 -20.29
CA THR A 101 15.89 -0.35 -19.64
C THR A 101 15.51 0.16 -18.25
N VAL A 102 16.08 -0.43 -17.20
CA VAL A 102 15.73 -0.04 -15.82
C VAL A 102 16.86 0.73 -15.15
N ILE A 103 16.57 1.91 -14.62
CA ILE A 103 17.45 2.66 -13.73
C ILE A 103 17.11 2.28 -12.29
N LEU A 104 17.94 1.43 -11.71
CA LEU A 104 17.90 1.06 -10.30
C LEU A 104 18.58 2.16 -9.49
N THR A 105 17.91 2.68 -8.48
CA THR A 105 18.51 3.69 -7.59
C THR A 105 18.53 3.28 -6.13
N SER A 106 19.54 3.77 -5.42
CA SER A 106 19.68 3.60 -3.98
C SER A 106 20.44 4.76 -3.36
N ARG A 107 20.22 4.95 -2.07
CA ARG A 107 20.99 5.91 -1.25
C ARG A 107 22.43 5.43 -1.06
N ASP A 108 22.60 4.12 -0.89
CA ASP A 108 23.89 3.46 -0.69
C ASP A 108 24.44 2.99 -2.03
N VAL A 109 25.57 3.58 -2.43
CA VAL A 109 26.24 3.29 -3.71
C VAL A 109 26.66 1.83 -3.80
N ALA A 110 27.36 1.32 -2.78
CA ALA A 110 27.94 -0.02 -2.83
C ALA A 110 26.85 -1.09 -2.90
N VAL A 111 25.80 -0.95 -2.08
CA VAL A 111 24.67 -1.91 -2.10
C VAL A 111 23.87 -1.79 -3.38
N GLY A 112 23.69 -0.58 -3.91
CA GLY A 112 22.97 -0.33 -5.15
C GLY A 112 23.67 -0.90 -6.38
N GLU A 113 24.99 -0.69 -6.50
CA GLU A 113 25.81 -1.26 -7.57
C GLU A 113 25.77 -2.78 -7.56
N GLU A 114 25.89 -3.40 -6.39
CA GLU A 114 25.84 -4.86 -6.26
C GLU A 114 24.46 -5.40 -6.67
N SER A 115 23.39 -4.71 -6.27
CA SER A 115 22.03 -5.09 -6.65
C SER A 115 21.82 -5.00 -8.17
N ALA A 116 22.34 -3.96 -8.81
CA ALA A 116 22.27 -3.82 -10.26
C ALA A 116 23.09 -4.91 -10.98
N LYS A 117 24.29 -5.24 -10.49
CA LYS A 117 25.12 -6.32 -11.03
C LYS A 117 24.39 -7.65 -11.01
N VAL A 118 23.71 -8.00 -9.92
CA VAL A 118 22.92 -9.25 -9.85
C VAL A 118 21.91 -9.35 -11.00
N LEU A 119 21.24 -8.25 -11.35
CA LEU A 119 20.29 -8.23 -12.47
C LEU A 119 21.00 -8.26 -13.83
N GLN A 120 22.10 -7.54 -13.96
CA GLN A 120 22.93 -7.51 -15.18
C GLN A 120 23.54 -8.88 -15.51
N GLU A 121 24.01 -9.62 -14.50
CA GLU A 121 24.51 -11.00 -14.63
C GLU A 121 23.42 -11.96 -15.10
N GLY A 122 22.16 -11.66 -14.78
CA GLY A 122 20.98 -12.33 -15.34
C GLY A 122 20.67 -11.97 -16.80
N GLY A 123 21.48 -11.12 -17.44
CA GLY A 123 21.29 -10.66 -18.81
C GLY A 123 20.27 -9.54 -18.97
N LEU A 124 19.89 -8.87 -17.88
CA LEU A 124 18.87 -7.81 -17.88
C LEU A 124 19.51 -6.44 -18.10
N ASN A 125 18.80 -5.56 -18.80
CA ASN A 125 19.27 -4.20 -19.06
C ASN A 125 18.96 -3.27 -17.87
N VAL A 126 19.90 -3.23 -16.91
CA VAL A 126 19.77 -2.42 -15.70
C VAL A 126 20.96 -1.48 -15.58
N LEU A 127 20.70 -0.22 -15.29
CA LEU A 127 21.67 0.81 -14.94
C LEU A 127 21.54 1.15 -13.46
N PHE A 128 22.64 1.53 -12.82
CA PHE A 128 22.61 2.05 -11.46
C PHE A 128 22.92 3.54 -11.43
N HIS A 129 22.20 4.27 -10.58
CA HIS A 129 22.61 5.60 -10.14
C HIS A 129 22.25 5.83 -8.67
N GLN A 130 23.09 6.57 -7.95
CA GLN A 130 22.81 6.97 -6.59
C GLN A 130 21.63 7.96 -6.56
N LEU A 131 20.69 7.77 -5.63
CA LEU A 131 19.61 8.72 -5.37
C LEU A 131 19.19 8.64 -3.91
N ASP A 132 19.27 9.78 -3.23
CA ASP A 132 18.64 10.02 -1.95
C ASP A 132 17.52 11.06 -2.09
N ILE A 133 16.29 10.59 -1.97
CA ILE A 133 15.07 11.41 -2.12
C ILE A 133 14.91 12.46 -1.02
N VAL A 134 15.68 12.36 0.08
CA VAL A 134 15.68 13.40 1.12
C VAL A 134 16.81 14.42 0.98
N ASP A 135 17.76 14.21 0.05
CA ASP A 135 18.85 15.15 -0.23
C ASP A 135 18.63 15.90 -1.55
N PRO A 136 18.32 17.21 -1.52
CA PRO A 136 18.15 18.02 -2.72
C PRO A 136 19.36 18.02 -3.67
N SER A 137 20.59 17.86 -3.13
CA SER A 137 21.80 17.83 -3.95
C SER A 137 21.92 16.50 -4.69
N SER A 138 21.64 15.37 -4.02
CA SER A 138 21.51 14.06 -4.67
C SER A 138 20.45 14.08 -5.78
N ILE A 139 19.27 14.65 -5.53
CA ILE A 139 18.21 14.80 -6.54
C ILE A 139 18.71 15.61 -7.74
N LYS A 140 19.37 16.75 -7.49
CA LYS A 140 19.90 17.60 -8.56
C LYS A 140 20.91 16.86 -9.44
N VAL A 141 21.91 16.24 -8.83
CA VAL A 141 22.94 15.46 -9.54
C VAL A 141 22.29 14.35 -10.37
N PHE A 142 21.33 13.63 -9.79
CA PHE A 142 20.59 12.60 -10.50
C PHE A 142 19.80 13.15 -11.70
N THR A 143 19.10 14.29 -11.55
CA THR A 143 18.34 14.89 -12.65
C THR A 143 19.22 15.38 -13.80
N GLU A 144 20.39 15.96 -13.49
CA GLU A 144 21.38 16.38 -14.49
C GLU A 144 21.92 15.17 -15.25
N TRP A 145 22.28 14.10 -14.54
CA TRP A 145 22.72 12.85 -15.14
C TRP A 145 21.63 12.24 -16.04
N LEU A 146 20.39 12.22 -15.57
CA LEU A 146 19.25 11.65 -16.31
C LEU A 146 18.99 12.41 -17.61
N GLN A 147 19.05 13.74 -17.59
CA GLN A 147 18.90 14.56 -18.80
C GLN A 147 20.01 14.29 -19.82
N GLN A 148 21.24 14.06 -19.35
CA GLN A 148 22.40 13.83 -20.21
C GLN A 148 22.43 12.42 -20.82
N ASN A 149 22.00 11.40 -20.07
CA ASN A 149 22.18 9.99 -20.46
C ASN A 149 20.91 9.35 -21.04
N CYS A 150 19.74 9.83 -20.63
CA CYS A 150 18.47 9.17 -20.91
C CYS A 150 17.48 10.06 -21.68
N GLY A 151 17.68 11.38 -21.68
CA GLY A 151 16.76 12.34 -22.31
C GLY A 151 15.38 12.45 -21.64
N GLY A 152 15.07 11.58 -20.67
CA GLY A 152 13.80 11.49 -19.96
C GLY A 152 13.62 10.14 -19.25
N VAL A 153 12.43 9.93 -18.68
CA VAL A 153 11.99 8.67 -18.06
C VAL A 153 10.53 8.43 -18.47
N ASP A 154 10.20 7.20 -18.80
CA ASP A 154 8.84 6.80 -19.19
C ASP A 154 8.03 6.27 -18.00
N ILE A 155 8.69 5.57 -17.06
CA ILE A 155 8.07 4.99 -15.87
C ILE A 155 8.83 5.42 -14.62
N LEU A 156 8.14 5.96 -13.61
CA LEU A 156 8.70 6.25 -12.30
C LEU A 156 7.95 5.47 -11.22
N SER A 157 8.67 4.66 -10.44
CA SER A 157 8.13 3.91 -9.31
C SER A 157 8.65 4.42 -7.96
N ILE A 158 7.71 4.75 -7.07
CA ILE A 158 7.97 5.24 -5.70
C ILE A 158 7.31 4.28 -4.71
N GLY A 159 8.09 3.71 -3.79
CA GLY A 159 7.65 2.66 -2.89
C GLY A 159 7.36 3.13 -1.46
N ASP A 160 6.22 3.79 -1.20
CA ASP A 160 5.84 4.19 0.16
C ASP A 160 4.32 4.42 0.38
N LEU A 161 3.63 3.77 1.36
CA LEU A 161 2.13 3.68 1.40
C LEU A 161 1.24 3.79 2.67
N THR A 162 -0.01 4.29 2.46
CA THR A 162 -1.29 4.42 3.26
C THR A 162 -1.52 5.43 4.41
N LEU A 163 -2.51 6.35 4.27
CA LEU A 163 -3.87 6.29 4.86
C LEU A 163 -4.81 7.30 4.15
N ARG A 164 -6.14 7.19 4.29
CA ARG A 164 -7.15 8.00 3.56
C ARG A 164 -8.45 8.12 4.36
N ARG A 165 -8.92 9.36 4.53
CA ARG A 165 -10.33 9.73 4.79
C ARG A 165 -10.59 11.23 4.59
N GLN A 166 -9.60 12.08 4.79
CA GLN A 166 -9.75 13.55 4.71
C GLN A 166 -9.67 14.15 3.30
N LEU A 167 -9.52 13.34 2.26
CA LEU A 167 -9.07 13.82 0.94
C LEU A 167 -10.07 13.51 -0.18
N GLU A 168 -11.26 13.03 0.16
CA GLU A 168 -12.21 12.49 -0.81
C GLU A 168 -12.56 13.50 -1.91
N ASP A 169 -12.60 14.79 -1.57
CA ASP A 169 -12.86 15.87 -2.50
C ASP A 169 -11.60 16.27 -3.30
N VAL A 170 -11.54 15.86 -4.58
CA VAL A 170 -10.44 16.19 -5.53
C VAL A 170 -10.45 17.67 -5.91
N ASP A 171 -11.58 18.35 -5.80
CA ASP A 171 -11.73 19.71 -6.32
C ASP A 171 -11.19 20.77 -5.36
N SER A 172 -11.10 20.45 -4.08
CA SER A 172 -10.44 21.28 -3.06
C SER A 172 -8.99 20.91 -2.79
N LEU A 173 -8.43 19.86 -3.43
CA LEU A 173 -7.02 19.49 -3.26
C LEU A 173 -6.10 20.54 -3.88
N SER A 174 -5.20 21.07 -3.05
CA SER A 174 -4.09 21.92 -3.47
C SER A 174 -2.81 21.51 -2.75
N GLU A 175 -1.66 21.92 -3.28
CA GLU A 175 -0.36 21.68 -2.64
C GLU A 175 -0.33 22.32 -1.23
N GLU A 176 -0.85 23.54 -1.10
CA GLU A 176 -0.93 24.24 0.18
C GLU A 176 -1.82 23.51 1.19
N LEU A 177 -2.89 22.85 0.76
CA LEU A 177 -3.72 22.06 1.66
C LEU A 177 -2.96 20.83 2.18
N ILE A 178 -2.21 20.14 1.32
CA ILE A 178 -1.39 18.99 1.70
C ILE A 178 -0.33 19.44 2.70
N ASP A 179 0.41 20.50 2.38
CA ASP A 179 1.48 21.04 3.22
C ASP A 179 0.96 21.52 4.58
N ARG A 180 -0.16 22.25 4.60
CA ARG A 180 -0.80 22.66 5.87
C ARG A 180 -1.23 21.46 6.71
N THR A 181 -1.77 20.42 6.09
CA THR A 181 -2.22 19.21 6.80
C THR A 181 -1.04 18.49 7.46
N VAL A 182 0.05 18.30 6.71
CA VAL A 182 1.27 17.66 7.24
C VAL A 182 1.92 18.54 8.31
N THR A 183 2.01 19.85 8.08
CA THR A 183 2.60 20.81 9.03
C THR A 183 1.83 20.84 10.33
N SER A 184 0.49 20.93 10.28
CA SER A 184 -0.36 20.92 11.47
C SER A 184 -0.20 19.63 12.27
N PHE A 185 -0.10 18.48 11.60
CA PHE A 185 0.21 17.22 12.28
C PHE A 185 1.58 17.27 12.98
N LEU A 186 2.62 17.75 12.31
CA LEU A 186 3.96 17.86 12.90
C LEU A 186 3.99 18.82 14.11
N GLU A 187 3.23 19.91 14.06
CA GLU A 187 3.05 20.85 15.19
C GLU A 187 2.35 20.16 16.37
N GLN A 188 1.27 19.44 16.11
CA GLN A 188 0.51 18.71 17.14
C GLN A 188 1.29 17.53 17.74
N VAL A 189 2.24 16.96 16.99
CA VAL A 189 3.19 15.98 17.52
C VAL A 189 4.18 16.65 18.47
N LYS A 190 4.67 17.85 18.12
CA LYS A 190 5.60 18.61 18.97
C LYS A 190 4.97 19.10 20.27
N ASP A 191 3.70 19.51 20.23
CA ASP A 191 2.97 20.00 21.41
C ASP A 191 2.29 18.88 22.23
N GLY A 192 2.25 17.65 21.72
CA GLY A 192 1.66 16.48 22.36
C GLY A 192 0.13 16.37 22.25
N SER A 193 -0.54 17.23 21.47
CA SER A 193 -2.00 17.29 21.35
C SER A 193 -2.60 16.36 20.28
N TRP A 194 -1.75 15.75 19.44
CA TRP A 194 -2.17 14.95 18.28
C TRP A 194 -3.14 13.79 18.61
N THR A 195 -3.11 13.22 19.81
CA THR A 195 -4.02 12.11 20.17
C THR A 195 -5.49 12.51 20.13
N SER A 196 -5.80 13.80 20.31
CA SER A 196 -7.15 14.36 20.27
C SER A 196 -7.59 14.88 18.90
N GLY A 197 -6.65 15.07 17.96
CA GLY A 197 -6.87 15.74 16.67
C GLY A 197 -7.54 14.89 15.58
N GLY A 198 -8.09 13.72 15.93
CA GLY A 198 -8.70 12.80 14.95
C GLY A 198 -7.69 12.13 14.01
N TRP A 199 -6.38 12.21 14.31
CA TRP A 199 -5.33 11.56 13.53
C TRP A 199 -5.38 10.04 13.69
N PRO A 200 -4.80 9.28 12.73
CA PRO A 200 -4.65 7.85 12.87
C PRO A 200 -3.97 7.48 14.20
N GLN A 201 -4.54 6.54 14.95
CA GLN A 201 -4.00 6.14 16.26
C GLN A 201 -3.06 4.92 16.18
N THR A 202 -2.87 4.36 14.99
CA THR A 202 -2.04 3.19 14.75
C THR A 202 -1.04 3.52 13.65
N TYR A 203 0.25 3.31 13.92
CA TYR A 203 1.36 3.68 13.01
C TYR A 203 1.19 5.12 12.49
N THR A 204 0.96 6.08 13.39
CA THR A 204 0.47 7.42 13.06
C THR A 204 1.37 8.18 12.10
N ASP A 205 2.66 8.20 12.38
CA ASP A 205 3.72 8.78 11.55
C ASP A 205 3.73 8.18 10.15
N TYR A 206 3.82 6.85 10.07
CA TYR A 206 3.75 6.12 8.81
C TYR A 206 2.42 6.36 8.10
N SER A 207 1.32 6.51 8.82
CA SER A 207 0.00 6.73 8.22
C SER A 207 -0.12 8.10 7.57
N MET A 208 0.40 9.13 8.25
CA MET A 208 0.35 10.51 7.79
C MET A 208 1.24 10.74 6.57
N SER A 209 2.45 10.18 6.54
CA SER A 209 3.35 10.32 5.38
C SER A 209 2.70 9.88 4.06
N LYS A 210 1.72 8.98 4.12
CA LYS A 210 1.23 8.29 2.93
C LYS A 210 -0.20 8.62 2.62
N LEU A 211 -0.91 9.17 3.59
CA LEU A 211 -1.96 10.12 3.31
C LEU A 211 -1.42 11.17 2.35
N ALA A 212 -0.29 11.83 2.67
CA ALA A 212 0.32 12.83 1.80
C ALA A 212 0.68 12.27 0.40
N VAL A 213 1.37 11.13 0.30
CA VAL A 213 1.68 10.48 -1.00
C VAL A 213 0.42 10.21 -1.82
N ASN A 214 -0.63 9.66 -1.19
CA ASN A 214 -1.89 9.37 -1.85
C ASN A 214 -2.62 10.63 -2.32
N THR A 215 -2.55 11.74 -1.57
CA THR A 215 -3.11 13.03 -1.98
C THR A 215 -2.35 13.62 -3.15
N TYR A 216 -1.02 13.66 -3.03
CA TYR A 216 -0.14 14.27 -4.01
C TYR A 216 -0.26 13.52 -5.35
N THR A 217 -0.43 12.20 -5.32
CA THR A 217 -0.76 11.38 -6.50
C THR A 217 -2.01 11.88 -7.22
N ARG A 218 -3.09 12.18 -6.49
CA ARG A 218 -4.36 12.67 -7.08
C ARG A 218 -4.23 14.08 -7.61
N LEU A 219 -3.53 14.94 -6.87
CA LEU A 219 -3.25 16.31 -7.28
C LEU A 219 -2.41 16.33 -8.57
N MET A 220 -1.31 15.58 -8.61
CA MET A 220 -0.44 15.49 -9.79
C MET A 220 -1.20 14.89 -10.99
N ALA A 221 -1.99 13.84 -10.78
CA ALA A 221 -2.84 13.28 -11.83
C ALA A 221 -3.82 14.32 -12.41
N LYS A 222 -4.40 15.18 -11.58
CA LYS A 222 -5.25 16.30 -12.02
C LYS A 222 -4.44 17.35 -12.76
N MET A 223 -3.30 17.79 -12.22
CA MET A 223 -2.46 18.82 -12.85
C MET A 223 -1.92 18.40 -14.22
N LEU A 224 -1.71 17.10 -14.43
CA LEU A 224 -1.20 16.57 -15.70
C LEU A 224 -2.30 16.03 -16.63
N SER A 225 -3.59 16.09 -16.24
CA SER A 225 -4.69 15.56 -17.05
C SER A 225 -4.84 16.27 -18.39
N ASP A 226 -4.51 17.56 -18.43
CA ASP A 226 -4.78 18.44 -19.57
C ASP A 226 -3.65 18.40 -20.62
N ARG A 227 -2.63 17.56 -20.41
CA ARG A 227 -1.55 17.38 -21.40
C ARG A 227 -2.10 16.89 -22.74
N PRO A 228 -1.50 17.28 -23.88
CA PRO A 228 -1.95 16.82 -25.20
C PRO A 228 -1.93 15.30 -25.34
N GLU A 229 -2.73 14.80 -26.27
CA GLU A 229 -2.73 13.39 -26.66
C GLU A 229 -1.32 12.96 -27.14
N GLY A 230 -0.87 11.78 -26.73
CA GLY A 230 0.50 11.31 -26.96
C GLY A 230 1.57 11.89 -26.01
N GLN A 231 1.20 12.79 -25.10
CA GLN A 231 2.07 13.29 -24.02
C GLN A 231 1.46 13.11 -22.62
N LYS A 232 0.44 12.26 -22.52
CA LYS A 232 -0.25 11.98 -21.26
C LYS A 232 0.71 11.34 -20.26
N ILE A 233 0.60 11.75 -19.01
CA ILE A 233 1.32 11.17 -17.88
C ILE A 233 0.27 10.63 -16.92
N TYR A 234 0.45 9.38 -16.51
CA TYR A 234 -0.50 8.69 -15.65
C TYR A 234 0.16 8.37 -14.34
N ILE A 235 -0.49 8.74 -13.25
CA ILE A 235 0.09 8.68 -11.91
C ILE A 235 -0.90 7.96 -11.02
N ASN A 236 -0.49 6.83 -10.46
CA ASN A 236 -1.31 6.03 -9.56
C ASN A 236 -0.50 5.64 -8.33
N CYS A 237 -1.22 5.29 -7.28
CA CYS A 237 -0.65 4.71 -6.07
C CYS A 237 -1.14 3.26 -5.94
N TYR A 238 -0.38 2.40 -5.26
CA TYR A 238 -0.75 1.00 -5.12
C TYR A 238 -0.31 0.44 -3.77
N CYS A 239 -0.98 -0.59 -3.25
CA CYS A 239 -0.56 -1.30 -2.05
C CYS A 239 -0.02 -2.70 -2.39
N PRO A 240 1.24 -3.03 -2.03
CA PRO A 240 1.88 -4.33 -2.23
C PRO A 240 1.38 -5.35 -1.21
N GLY A 241 0.54 -4.92 -0.25
CA GLY A 241 0.13 -5.72 0.90
C GLY A 241 1.24 -5.83 1.95
N TRP A 242 1.10 -6.81 2.84
CA TRP A 242 2.05 -7.03 3.93
C TRP A 242 3.15 -8.00 3.47
N VAL A 243 4.20 -7.42 2.88
CA VAL A 243 5.28 -8.14 2.20
C VAL A 243 6.38 -8.56 3.16
N LYS A 244 6.99 -9.73 2.95
CA LYS A 244 8.16 -10.25 3.65
C LYS A 244 9.41 -9.48 3.24
N THR A 245 9.74 -8.42 3.97
CA THR A 245 10.95 -7.62 3.75
C THR A 245 11.57 -7.25 5.09
N ALA A 246 12.76 -6.66 5.07
CA ALA A 246 13.39 -6.10 6.26
C ALA A 246 12.48 -5.06 6.97
N MET A 247 11.70 -4.27 6.22
CA MET A 247 10.78 -3.26 6.78
C MET A 247 9.70 -3.90 7.67
N THR A 248 9.26 -5.11 7.34
CA THR A 248 8.24 -5.84 8.12
C THR A 248 8.85 -6.82 9.10
N GLY A 249 10.17 -6.80 9.30
CA GLY A 249 10.88 -7.82 10.08
C GLY A 249 10.65 -9.23 9.54
N TRP A 250 10.42 -9.36 8.22
CA TRP A 250 10.08 -10.61 7.54
C TRP A 250 8.76 -11.26 7.98
N ALA A 251 7.93 -10.56 8.76
CA ALA A 251 6.66 -11.07 9.29
C ALA A 251 5.51 -11.08 8.27
N GLY A 252 5.72 -10.52 7.07
CA GLY A 252 4.72 -10.47 6.01
C GLY A 252 4.21 -11.85 5.55
N HIS A 253 3.06 -11.84 4.88
CA HIS A 253 2.46 -13.04 4.27
C HIS A 253 2.46 -12.99 2.74
N THR A 254 3.01 -11.94 2.16
CA THR A 254 3.20 -11.75 0.71
C THR A 254 4.70 -11.79 0.41
N SER A 255 5.11 -12.44 -0.67
CA SER A 255 6.50 -12.41 -1.14
C SER A 255 6.83 -11.07 -1.82
N PRO A 256 8.10 -10.63 -1.89
CA PRO A 256 8.50 -9.45 -2.66
C PRO A 256 7.99 -9.46 -4.10
N GLU A 257 8.02 -10.63 -4.74
CA GLU A 257 7.58 -10.90 -6.10
C GLU A 257 6.10 -10.61 -6.28
N GLU A 258 5.27 -11.07 -5.35
CA GLU A 258 3.84 -10.75 -5.31
C GLU A 258 3.58 -9.28 -4.93
N GLY A 259 4.43 -8.68 -4.09
CA GLY A 259 4.31 -7.27 -3.70
C GLY A 259 4.56 -6.31 -4.86
N ALA A 260 5.51 -6.63 -5.74
CA ALA A 260 5.84 -5.84 -6.92
C ALA A 260 4.76 -5.89 -8.03
N ASP A 261 3.95 -6.94 -8.04
CA ASP A 261 3.02 -7.28 -9.12
C ASP A 261 2.14 -6.10 -9.57
N THR A 262 1.49 -5.43 -8.63
CA THR A 262 0.55 -4.36 -8.97
C THR A 262 1.26 -3.13 -9.53
N ALA A 263 2.49 -2.84 -9.07
CA ALA A 263 3.29 -1.74 -9.61
C ALA A 263 3.71 -2.01 -11.05
N VAL A 264 4.22 -3.21 -11.31
CA VAL A 264 4.63 -3.65 -12.66
C VAL A 264 3.42 -3.65 -13.58
N TRP A 265 2.30 -4.20 -13.14
CA TRP A 265 1.06 -4.19 -13.91
C TRP A 265 0.60 -2.76 -14.25
N LEU A 266 0.59 -1.84 -13.29
CA LEU A 266 0.23 -0.44 -13.53
C LEU A 266 1.19 0.25 -14.51
N ALA A 267 2.49 0.01 -14.37
CA ALA A 267 3.50 0.55 -15.28
C ALA A 267 3.32 0.04 -16.71
N LEU A 268 2.88 -1.21 -16.88
CA LEU A 268 2.76 -1.86 -18.19
C LEU A 268 1.32 -1.85 -18.74
N LEU A 269 0.40 -1.10 -18.14
CA LEU A 269 -0.99 -1.04 -18.61
C LEU A 269 -1.07 -0.44 -20.03
N PRO A 270 -1.72 -1.12 -21.01
CA PRO A 270 -1.97 -0.55 -22.32
C PRO A 270 -2.98 0.59 -22.24
N ASP A 271 -2.86 1.57 -23.15
CA ASP A 271 -3.72 2.75 -23.32
C ASP A 271 -3.90 3.64 -22.07
N GLN A 272 -3.17 3.31 -20.99
CA GLN A 272 -3.17 3.90 -19.65
C GLN A 272 -4.47 4.63 -19.27
N VAL A 273 -5.63 3.98 -19.33
CA VAL A 273 -6.95 4.62 -19.14
C VAL A 273 -7.18 5.14 -17.71
N VAL A 274 -6.23 4.97 -16.79
CA VAL A 274 -6.43 5.17 -15.34
C VAL A 274 -5.33 6.04 -14.73
N THR A 275 -5.72 7.14 -14.09
CA THR A 275 -4.82 8.06 -13.38
C THR A 275 -5.49 8.59 -12.10
N GLY A 276 -4.70 8.96 -11.10
CA GLY A 276 -5.14 9.47 -9.81
C GLY A 276 -5.82 8.42 -8.92
N LYS A 277 -5.66 7.12 -9.21
CA LYS A 277 -6.33 6.04 -8.48
C LYS A 277 -5.38 5.33 -7.51
N PHE A 278 -5.98 4.52 -6.63
CA PHE A 278 -5.27 3.65 -5.70
C PHE A 278 -5.60 2.20 -5.96
N PHE A 279 -4.59 1.36 -5.99
CA PHE A 279 -4.74 -0.04 -6.32
C PHE A 279 -4.26 -0.94 -5.21
N ALA A 280 -4.78 -2.16 -5.15
CA ALA A 280 -4.13 -3.28 -4.48
C ALA A 280 -4.54 -4.55 -5.18
N GLU A 281 -3.60 -5.50 -5.35
CA GLU A 281 -3.90 -6.78 -6.00
C GLU A 281 -4.53 -6.57 -7.39
N ARG A 282 -3.95 -5.67 -8.20
CA ARG A 282 -4.43 -5.24 -9.54
C ARG A 282 -5.88 -4.73 -9.61
N ARG A 283 -6.41 -4.19 -8.50
CA ARG A 283 -7.78 -3.64 -8.46
C ARG A 283 -7.79 -2.22 -7.94
N GLU A 284 -8.54 -1.37 -8.59
CA GLU A 284 -8.87 -0.05 -8.04
C GLU A 284 -9.62 -0.25 -6.72
N LEU A 285 -9.10 0.35 -5.66
CA LEU A 285 -9.75 0.43 -4.38
C LEU A 285 -10.42 1.79 -4.27
N SER A 286 -11.73 1.79 -4.10
CA SER A 286 -12.44 2.99 -3.68
C SER A 286 -11.94 3.38 -2.29
N ILE A 287 -11.60 4.65 -2.14
CA ILE A 287 -11.29 5.24 -0.83
C ILE A 287 -12.50 5.17 0.10
N ALA A 288 -13.69 5.20 -0.51
CA ALA A 288 -14.95 5.13 0.17
C ALA A 288 -15.32 3.68 0.49
N ARG A 289 -15.21 3.31 1.77
CA ARG A 289 -16.21 2.60 2.58
C ARG A 289 -15.75 2.54 4.04
#